data_AF-A0A378X3S8-F1
#
_entry.id   AF-A0A378X3S8-F1
#
_cell.length_a   1.000
_cell.length_b   1.000
_cell.length_c   1.000
_cell.angle_alpha   90.00
_cell.angle_beta   90.00
_cell.angle_gamma   90.00
#
_symmetry.space_group_name_H-M   'P 1'
#
loop_
_entity.id
_entity.type
_entity.pdbx_description
1 polymer ?
#
loop_
_entity_poly.entity_id
_entity_poly.type
_entity_poly.pdbx_seq_one_letter_code
_entity_poly.pdbx_strand_id
1 'polypeptide(L)'
;MTVISDKVTDIAGLGETDNVVFETTVIRDNIGETAIVTTRRHSYTPGEDGTFTTDNLDPGPARVRIGLHTYNIEIPHTSDTIRLMPLIEAALPMPATETAVAVHNYGGISGMKAVSQSWWDSNPHDPATYYVVLPD
;
A
#
# COMPACT_ATOMS: atom_id res chain seq x y z
N MET A 1 -20.29 6.65 4.14
CA MET A 1 -20.69 5.44 3.39
C MET A 1 -20.04 5.54 2.03
N THR A 2 -19.48 4.45 1.53
CA THR A 2 -18.59 4.44 0.36
C THR A 2 -18.89 3.25 -0.53
N VAL A 3 -18.94 3.46 -1.85
CA VAL A 3 -19.14 2.38 -2.84
C VAL A 3 -17.80 2.04 -3.49
N ILE A 4 -17.49 0.74 -3.55
CA ILE A 4 -16.32 0.23 -4.26
C ILE A 4 -16.82 -0.48 -5.52
N SER A 5 -16.28 -0.12 -6.68
CA SER A 5 -16.58 -0.76 -7.95
C SER A 5 -15.28 -1.00 -8.71
N ASP A 6 -15.07 -2.24 -9.15
CA ASP A 6 -13.88 -2.62 -9.87
C ASP A 6 -14.15 -3.84 -10.78
N LYS A 7 -13.18 -4.15 -11.64
CA LYS A 7 -13.18 -5.32 -12.49
C LYS A 7 -12.04 -6.25 -12.08
N VAL A 8 -12.40 -7.49 -11.72
CA VAL A 8 -11.46 -8.55 -11.36
C VAL A 8 -11.49 -9.59 -12.47
N THR A 9 -10.35 -9.82 -13.10
CA THR A 9 -10.19 -10.83 -14.15
C THR A 9 -8.99 -11.71 -13.88
N ASP A 10 -9.04 -12.94 -14.39
CA ASP A 10 -7.89 -13.83 -14.40
C ASP A 10 -6.82 -13.39 -15.43
N ILE A 11 -5.72 -14.15 -15.51
CA ILE A 11 -4.64 -13.88 -16.46
C ILE A 11 -5.04 -14.05 -17.93
N ALA A 12 -6.13 -14.78 -18.20
CA ALA A 12 -6.72 -14.93 -19.53
C ALA A 12 -7.70 -13.79 -19.87
N GLY A 13 -7.96 -12.87 -18.93
CA GLY A 13 -8.90 -11.77 -19.07
C GLY A 13 -10.37 -12.17 -18.89
N LEU A 14 -10.63 -13.39 -18.40
CA LEU A 14 -11.97 -13.84 -18.04
C LEU A 14 -12.35 -13.26 -16.69
N GLY A 15 -13.64 -12.96 -16.51
CA GLY A 15 -14.15 -12.49 -15.22
C GLY A 15 -13.85 -13.49 -14.11
N GLU A 16 -13.40 -12.99 -12.96
CA GLU A 16 -13.25 -13.81 -11.77
C GLU A 16 -14.61 -14.43 -11.39
N THR A 17 -14.62 -15.73 -11.12
CA THR A 17 -15.84 -16.46 -10.77
C THR A 17 -16.08 -16.49 -9.27
N ASP A 18 -15.02 -16.30 -8.48
CA ASP A 18 -15.12 -16.27 -7.03
C ASP A 18 -15.69 -14.95 -6.51
N ASN A 19 -16.44 -15.03 -5.40
CA ASN A 19 -16.97 -13.85 -4.72
C ASN A 19 -15.84 -12.98 -4.15
N VAL A 20 -15.97 -11.67 -4.36
CA VAL A 20 -15.21 -10.66 -3.61
C VAL A 20 -15.91 -10.45 -2.26
N VAL A 21 -15.20 -10.72 -1.16
CA VAL A 21 -15.79 -10.68 0.18
C VAL A 21 -15.18 -9.56 1.01
N PHE A 22 -16.05 -8.73 1.60
CA PHE A 22 -15.69 -7.67 2.54
C PHE A 22 -16.17 -8.02 3.95
N GLU A 23 -15.35 -7.76 4.95
CA GLU A 23 -15.71 -7.84 6.37
C GLU A 23 -14.94 -6.81 7.17
N THR A 24 -15.46 -6.40 8.33
CA THR A 24 -14.62 -5.73 9.34
C THR A 24 -14.08 -6.75 10.32
N THR A 25 -12.89 -6.49 10.87
CA THR A 25 -12.23 -7.37 11.84
C THR A 25 -12.65 -7.08 13.29
N VAL A 26 -13.28 -5.93 13.53
CA VAL A 26 -13.65 -5.45 14.86
C VAL A 26 -15.09 -4.94 14.85
N ILE A 27 -15.78 -5.10 15.98
CA ILE A 27 -17.03 -4.40 16.21
C ILE A 27 -16.68 -2.95 16.55
N ARG A 28 -17.36 -2.00 15.90
CA ARG A 28 -17.13 -0.56 16.12
C ARG A 28 -18.39 0.24 15.85
N ASP A 29 -18.45 1.46 16.37
CA ASP A 29 -19.48 2.40 15.94
C ASP A 29 -19.28 2.78 14.47
N ASN A 30 -20.39 3.06 13.79
CA ASN A 30 -20.34 3.67 12.47
C ASN A 30 -19.83 5.11 12.60
N ILE A 31 -19.38 5.70 11.49
CA ILE A 31 -18.77 7.05 11.54
C ILE A 31 -19.71 8.16 12.05
N GLY A 32 -21.03 7.92 12.01
CA GLY A 32 -22.03 8.85 12.52
C GLY A 32 -22.49 8.59 13.96
N GLU A 33 -21.95 7.56 14.64
CA GLU A 33 -22.32 7.15 16.00
C GLU A 33 -23.83 6.87 16.18
N THR A 34 -24.49 6.41 15.11
CA THR A 34 -25.92 6.08 15.08
C THR A 34 -26.20 4.57 15.02
N ALA A 35 -25.19 3.76 14.75
CA ALA A 35 -25.30 2.31 14.61
C ALA A 35 -23.97 1.60 14.90
N ILE A 36 -24.04 0.30 15.16
CA ILE A 36 -22.87 -0.56 15.36
C ILE A 36 -22.57 -1.32 14.07
N VAL A 37 -21.33 -1.23 13.60
CA VAL A 37 -20.78 -2.05 12.53
C VAL A 37 -20.32 -3.38 13.13
N THR A 38 -20.88 -4.49 12.62
CA THR A 38 -20.55 -5.85 13.07
C THR A 38 -19.64 -6.56 12.08
N THR A 39 -18.99 -7.63 12.51
CA THR A 39 -18.02 -8.42 11.72
C THR A 39 -18.64 -9.32 10.65
N ARG A 40 -19.87 -9.00 10.20
CA ARG A 40 -20.57 -9.78 9.19
C ARG A 40 -19.86 -9.67 7.84
N ARG A 41 -19.79 -10.81 7.14
CA ARG A 41 -19.27 -10.89 5.76
C ARG A 41 -20.31 -10.44 4.76
N HIS A 42 -19.88 -9.60 3.82
CA HIS A 42 -20.62 -9.18 2.65
C HIS A 42 -19.92 -9.74 1.40
N SER A 43 -20.62 -10.53 0.61
CA SER A 43 -20.07 -11.18 -0.59
C SER A 43 -20.69 -10.57 -1.83
N TYR A 44 -19.85 -10.20 -2.79
CA TYR A 44 -20.25 -9.62 -4.06
C TYR A 44 -19.72 -10.53 -5.18
N THR A 45 -20.65 -11.09 -5.95
CA THR A 45 -20.34 -11.95 -7.09
C THR A 45 -20.04 -11.07 -8.30
N PRO A 46 -18.84 -11.15 -8.90
CA PRO A 46 -18.57 -10.44 -10.15
C PRO A 46 -19.49 -10.91 -11.28
N GLY A 47 -19.82 -10.02 -12.22
CA GLY A 47 -20.51 -10.37 -13.46
C GLY A 47 -19.62 -11.16 -14.41
N GLU A 48 -20.17 -11.60 -15.55
CA GLU A 48 -19.42 -12.34 -16.58
C GLU A 48 -18.18 -11.60 -17.08
N ASP A 49 -18.20 -10.27 -17.06
CA ASP A 49 -17.09 -9.41 -17.45
C ASP A 49 -16.08 -9.16 -16.32
N GLY A 50 -16.29 -9.75 -15.14
CA GLY A 50 -15.47 -9.58 -13.94
C GLY A 50 -15.80 -8.33 -13.12
N THR A 51 -16.80 -7.54 -13.53
CA THR A 51 -17.15 -6.30 -12.81
C THR A 51 -17.98 -6.63 -11.57
N PHE A 52 -17.63 -6.01 -10.44
CA PHE A 52 -18.44 -6.05 -9.23
C PHE A 52 -18.65 -4.62 -8.70
N THR A 53 -19.75 -4.42 -7.97
CA THR A 53 -20.02 -3.16 -7.26
C THR A 53 -20.58 -3.50 -5.89
N THR A 54 -20.03 -2.88 -4.85
CA THR A 54 -20.52 -3.07 -3.49
C THR A 54 -21.76 -2.22 -3.23
N ASP A 55 -22.49 -2.54 -2.17
CA ASP A 55 -23.39 -1.57 -1.56
C ASP A 55 -22.58 -0.46 -0.85
N ASN A 56 -23.28 0.45 -0.19
CA ASN A 56 -22.68 1.44 0.70
C ASN A 56 -21.99 0.77 1.90
N LEU A 57 -20.66 0.76 1.90
CA LEU A 57 -19.84 0.27 3.00
C LEU A 57 -19.58 1.39 4.02
N ASP A 58 -19.51 1.03 5.30
CA ASP A 58 -19.16 1.98 6.36
C ASP A 58 -17.64 2.24 6.36
N PRO A 59 -17.19 3.51 6.41
CA PRO A 59 -15.77 3.86 6.41
C PRO A 59 -15.04 3.31 7.63
N GLY A 60 -13.77 2.93 7.46
CA GLY A 60 -12.91 2.41 8.51
C GLY A 60 -12.17 1.13 8.13
N PRO A 61 -11.50 0.48 9.11
CA PRO A 61 -10.72 -0.72 8.86
C PRO A 61 -11.57 -1.91 8.42
N ALA A 62 -11.13 -2.57 7.35
CA ALA A 62 -11.79 -3.73 6.77
C ALA A 62 -10.78 -4.74 6.22
N ARG A 63 -11.31 -5.89 5.83
CA ARG A 63 -10.63 -6.91 5.03
C ARG A 63 -11.40 -7.14 3.75
N VAL A 64 -10.66 -7.31 2.67
CA VAL A 64 -11.18 -7.80 1.39
C VAL A 64 -10.52 -9.14 1.05
N ARG A 65 -11.30 -10.10 0.59
CA ARG A 65 -10.83 -11.38 0.07
C ARG A 65 -11.18 -11.51 -1.41
N ILE A 66 -10.19 -11.88 -2.21
CA ILE A 66 -10.31 -12.15 -3.65
C ILE A 66 -9.63 -13.51 -3.90
N GLY A 67 -10.39 -14.50 -4.36
CA GLY A 67 -9.92 -15.89 -4.44
C GLY A 67 -9.36 -16.38 -3.10
N LEU A 68 -8.08 -16.78 -3.10
CA LEU A 68 -7.36 -17.27 -1.91
C LEU A 68 -6.64 -16.17 -1.12
N HIS A 69 -6.61 -14.94 -1.63
CA HIS A 69 -5.85 -13.84 -1.01
C HIS A 69 -6.76 -12.94 -0.17
N THR A 70 -6.24 -12.49 0.97
CA THR A 70 -6.90 -11.54 1.86
C THR A 70 -6.00 -10.34 2.10
N TYR A 71 -6.58 -9.15 1.98
CA TYR A 71 -5.89 -7.87 2.17
C TYR A 71 -6.62 -7.10 3.27
N ASN A 72 -5.88 -6.53 4.22
CA ASN A 72 -6.44 -5.51 5.11
C ASN A 72 -6.49 -4.21 4.32
N ILE A 73 -7.56 -3.44 4.42
CA ILE A 73 -7.73 -2.16 3.72
C ILE A 73 -8.39 -1.15 4.65
N GLU A 74 -8.25 0.13 4.33
CA GLU A 74 -9.02 1.21 4.96
C GLU A 74 -10.09 1.69 3.98
N ILE A 75 -11.37 1.60 4.35
CA ILE A 75 -12.47 2.14 3.55
C ILE A 75 -12.56 3.64 3.83
N PRO A 76 -12.28 4.53 2.86
CA PRO A 76 -12.31 5.96 3.10
C PRO A 76 -13.73 6.46 3.30
N HIS A 77 -13.90 7.63 3.91
CA HIS A 77 -15.19 8.32 3.96
C HIS A 77 -15.36 9.21 2.72
N THR A 78 -16.07 8.72 1.70
CA THR A 78 -16.35 9.49 0.48
C THR A 78 -17.71 9.10 -0.12
N SER A 79 -18.37 10.06 -0.77
CA SER A 79 -19.57 9.80 -1.59
C SER A 79 -19.26 9.23 -2.97
N ASP A 80 -18.00 9.26 -3.38
CA ASP A 80 -17.58 8.82 -4.70
C ASP A 80 -17.45 7.29 -4.77
N THR A 81 -17.69 6.75 -5.96
CA THR A 81 -17.33 5.35 -6.27
C THR A 81 -15.82 5.26 -6.50
N ILE A 82 -15.17 4.36 -5.78
CA ILE A 82 -13.71 4.19 -5.83
C ILE A 82 -13.28 2.81 -6.32
N ARG A 83 -12.06 2.73 -6.83
CA ARG A 83 -11.41 1.49 -7.27
C ARG A 83 -10.82 0.72 -6.08
N LEU A 84 -10.80 -0.61 -6.19
CA LEU A 84 -10.31 -1.49 -5.12
C LEU A 84 -8.78 -1.53 -5.04
N MET A 85 -8.10 -1.64 -6.19
CA MET A 85 -6.64 -1.85 -6.19
C MET A 85 -5.84 -0.76 -5.45
N PRO A 86 -6.16 0.54 -5.58
CA PRO A 86 -5.47 1.58 -4.82
C PRO A 86 -5.59 1.40 -3.29
N LEU A 87 -6.69 0.84 -2.79
CA LEU A 87 -6.86 0.55 -1.36
C LEU A 87 -5.98 -0.63 -0.92
N ILE A 88 -5.83 -1.63 -1.78
CA ILE A 88 -4.94 -2.78 -1.55
C ILE A 88 -3.49 -2.30 -1.52
N GLU A 89 -3.06 -1.52 -2.51
CA GLU A 89 -1.70 -0.99 -2.61
C GLU A 89 -1.34 -0.13 -1.41
N ALA A 90 -2.25 0.75 -0.98
CA ALA A 90 -2.05 1.61 0.19
C ALA A 90 -1.87 0.82 1.50
N ALA A 91 -2.39 -0.41 1.56
CA ALA A 91 -2.31 -1.27 2.72
C ALA A 91 -1.19 -2.32 2.66
N LEU A 92 -0.45 -2.39 1.55
CA LEU A 92 0.74 -3.21 1.48
C LEU A 92 1.78 -2.67 2.47
N PRO A 93 2.50 -3.54 3.21
CA PRO A 93 3.60 -3.09 4.02
C PRO A 93 4.59 -2.37 3.10
N MET A 94 4.95 -1.14 3.47
CA MET A 94 6.04 -0.44 2.81
C MET A 94 7.25 -1.38 2.85
N PRO A 95 7.92 -1.64 1.71
CA PRO A 95 9.10 -2.49 1.71
C PRO A 95 10.02 -1.97 2.81
N ALA A 96 10.58 -2.89 3.59
CA ALA A 96 11.56 -2.52 4.61
C ALA A 96 12.54 -1.57 3.95
N THR A 97 12.75 -0.39 4.53
CA THR A 97 13.69 0.59 4.00
C THR A 97 14.98 -0.17 3.75
N GLU A 98 15.29 -0.46 2.50
CA GLU A 98 16.56 -1.10 2.17
C GLU A 98 17.59 -0.05 2.54
N THR A 99 18.17 -0.15 3.73
CA THR A 99 19.50 0.36 3.96
C THR A 99 20.34 -0.40 2.95
N ALA A 100 20.63 0.24 1.81
CA ALA A 100 21.53 -0.30 0.82
C ALA A 100 22.87 -0.57 1.53
N VAL A 101 23.06 -1.82 1.94
CA VAL A 101 24.24 -2.26 2.70
C VAL A 101 25.50 -2.31 1.84
N ALA A 102 25.34 -2.13 0.52
CA ALA A 102 26.43 -1.98 -0.42
C ALA A 102 26.02 -1.09 -1.59
N VAL A 103 26.91 -0.18 -1.99
CA VAL A 103 26.84 0.57 -3.24
C VAL A 103 27.79 -0.10 -4.23
N HIS A 104 27.31 -0.46 -5.42
CA HIS A 104 28.16 -1.05 -6.45
C HIS A 104 28.95 0.05 -7.16
N ASN A 105 30.28 0.01 -7.04
CA ASN A 105 31.18 0.92 -7.73
C ASN A 105 31.48 0.39 -9.15
N TYR A 106 30.92 1.02 -10.18
CA TYR A 106 31.17 0.69 -11.60
C TYR A 106 32.47 1.30 -12.15
N GLY A 107 33.47 1.55 -11.30
CA GLY A 107 34.77 2.10 -11.67
C GLY A 107 34.88 3.63 -11.64
N GLY A 108 33.96 4.31 -10.96
CA GLY A 108 33.92 5.79 -10.87
C GLY A 108 34.54 6.38 -9.60
N ILE A 109 34.73 5.56 -8.55
CA ILE A 109 35.35 6.00 -7.29
C ILE A 109 36.55 5.09 -6.96
N SER A 110 37.66 5.68 -6.53
CA SER A 110 38.83 4.96 -6.03
C SER A 110 38.74 4.69 -4.52
N GLY A 111 37.86 5.39 -3.80
CA GLY A 111 37.65 5.20 -2.38
C GLY A 111 36.39 5.88 -1.84
N MET A 112 36.06 5.61 -0.58
CA MET A 112 35.01 6.28 0.17
C MET A 112 35.49 6.62 1.58
N LYS A 113 35.18 7.83 2.06
CA LYS A 113 35.57 8.29 3.41
C LYS A 113 34.45 9.09 4.08
N ALA A 114 34.16 8.78 5.34
CA ALA A 114 33.34 9.66 6.19
C ALA A 114 34.24 10.68 6.91
N VAL A 115 33.86 11.95 6.89
CA VAL A 115 34.63 13.07 7.46
C VAL A 115 33.70 14.06 8.14
N SER A 116 34.20 14.81 9.11
CA SER A 116 33.43 15.91 9.71
C SER A 116 33.39 17.14 8.79
N GLN A 117 32.42 18.03 9.01
CA GLN A 117 32.32 19.31 8.30
C GLN A 117 33.60 20.14 8.48
N SER A 118 34.09 20.24 9.72
CA SER A 118 35.37 20.88 10.05
C SER A 118 36.57 20.30 9.28
N TRP A 119 36.62 18.98 9.06
CA TRP A 119 37.67 18.34 8.26
C TRP A 119 37.51 18.66 6.76
N TRP A 120 36.27 18.60 6.25
CA TRP A 120 35.97 18.89 4.85
C TRP A 120 36.44 20.29 4.46
N ASP A 121 36.12 21.30 5.27
CA ASP A 121 36.46 22.69 4.95
C ASP A 121 37.98 22.99 5.03
N SER A 122 38.73 22.17 5.75
CA SER A 122 40.16 22.42 6.05
C SER A 122 41.14 21.59 5.21
N ASN A 123 40.68 20.61 4.44
CA ASN A 123 41.54 19.65 3.75
C ASN A 123 41.24 19.61 2.24
N PRO A 124 42.25 19.40 1.38
CA PRO A 124 42.02 19.16 -0.05
C PRO A 124 41.29 17.82 -0.26
N HIS A 125 40.40 17.78 -1.27
CA HIS A 125 39.59 16.60 -1.60
C HIS A 125 40.10 15.90 -2.84
N ASP A 126 40.23 14.58 -2.77
CA ASP A 126 40.54 13.75 -3.94
C ASP A 126 39.27 13.59 -4.79
N PRO A 127 39.25 14.04 -6.05
CA PRO A 127 38.07 13.94 -6.92
C PRO A 127 37.67 12.49 -7.25
N ALA A 128 38.57 11.51 -7.04
CA ALA A 128 38.24 10.10 -7.20
C ALA A 128 37.66 9.47 -5.92
N THR A 129 37.57 10.19 -4.80
CA THR A 129 37.04 9.67 -3.53
C THR A 129 35.65 10.24 -3.25
N TYR A 130 34.70 9.36 -2.89
CA TYR A 130 33.38 9.78 -2.41
C TYR A 130 33.46 10.13 -0.92
N TYR A 131 33.03 11.35 -0.55
CA TYR A 131 33.05 11.80 0.83
C TYR A 131 31.63 11.90 1.39
N VAL A 132 31.42 11.29 2.56
CA VAL A 132 30.22 11.52 3.37
C VAL A 132 30.61 12.56 4.43
N VAL A 133 30.13 13.79 4.27
CA VAL A 133 30.39 14.88 5.21
C VAL A 133 29.31 14.87 6.28
N LEU A 134 29.74 14.70 7.53
CA LEU A 134 28.86 14.67 8.70
C LEU A 134 28.97 16.02 9.44
N PRO A 135 27.85 16.58 9.93
CA PRO A 135 27.91 17.75 10.82
C PRO A 135 28.73 17.41 12.07
N ASP A 136 29.43 18.42 12.59
CA ASP A 136 30.14 18.31 13.88
C ASP A 136 29.16 18.13 15.05
#